data_AF-A0A2N8MDB3-F1
#
_entry.id   AF-A0A2N8MDB3-F1
#
_cell.length_a   1.000
_cell.length_b   1.000
_cell.length_c   1.000
_cell.angle_alpha   90.00
_cell.angle_beta   90.00
_cell.angle_gamma   90.00
#
_symmetry.space_group_name_H-M   'P 1'
#
loop_
_entity.id
_entity.type
_entity.pdbx_description
1 polymer ?
#
loop_
_entity_poly.entity_id
_entity_poly.type
_entity_poly.pdbx_seq_one_letter_code
_entity_poly.pdbx_strand_id
1 'polypeptide(L)'
;MRGFGANFWRELRIAELIAAAHAGCFTMALSLILSEAKLTAEPMETSAKVTLEQVEGGYAVTAVHLTLKAKIPGADQATFEKLSSVAKAGCPVSKLLKADITPTLIT
;
A
#
# COMPACT_ATOMS: atom_id res chain seq x y z
N MET A 1 17.59 -29.91 0.76
CA MET A 1 16.70 -28.76 1.01
C MET A 1 15.51 -29.29 1.80
N ARG A 2 15.44 -29.02 3.11
CA ARG A 2 14.31 -29.49 3.94
C ARG A 2 13.05 -28.77 3.47
N GLY A 3 12.04 -29.55 3.09
CA GLY A 3 10.83 -29.07 2.44
C GLY A 3 10.12 -28.00 3.28
N PHE A 4 9.66 -26.98 2.57
CA PHE A 4 8.67 -26.01 3.03
C PHE A 4 7.42 -26.77 3.51
N GLY A 5 7.33 -27.03 4.82
CA GLY A 5 6.23 -27.81 5.39
C GLY A 5 4.91 -27.05 5.34
N ALA A 6 3.83 -27.72 4.95
CA ALA A 6 2.47 -27.19 4.80
C ALA A 6 1.85 -26.53 6.07
N ASN A 7 2.53 -26.64 7.22
CA ASN A 7 2.10 -26.04 8.48
C ASN A 7 2.79 -24.70 8.80
N PHE A 8 3.88 -24.35 8.11
CA PHE A 8 4.64 -23.12 8.36
C PHE A 8 3.87 -21.83 8.00
N TRP A 9 2.87 -21.94 7.11
CA TRP A 9 2.05 -20.83 6.63
C TRP A 9 0.85 -20.47 7.55
N ARG A 10 0.56 -21.23 8.62
CA ARG A 10 -0.67 -21.05 9.41
C ARG A 10 -0.59 -19.91 10.44
N GLU A 11 0.55 -19.71 11.10
CA GLU A 11 0.67 -18.69 12.15
C GLU A 11 1.24 -17.33 11.68
N LEU A 12 2.05 -17.27 10.61
CA LEU A 12 2.63 -16.00 10.12
C LEU A 12 2.25 -15.74 8.66
N ARG A 13 1.27 -14.85 8.45
CA ARG A 13 0.87 -14.42 7.11
C ARG A 13 1.82 -13.30 6.65
N ILE A 14 2.97 -13.66 6.09
CA ILE A 14 3.98 -12.70 5.59
C ILE A 14 3.35 -11.65 4.67
N ALA A 15 2.38 -12.05 3.85
CA ALA A 15 1.58 -11.15 3.02
C ALA A 15 0.86 -10.04 3.82
N GLU A 16 0.30 -10.36 4.99
CA GLU A 16 -0.37 -9.40 5.86
C GLU A 16 0.63 -8.42 6.49
N LEU A 17 1.84 -8.88 6.84
CA LEU A 17 2.89 -7.98 7.35
C LEU A 17 3.38 -7.02 6.26
N ILE A 18 3.55 -7.51 5.03
CA ILE A 18 3.89 -6.67 3.88
C ILE A 18 2.77 -5.66 3.61
N ALA A 19 1.51 -6.10 3.66
CA ALA A 19 0.34 -5.25 3.52
C ALA A 19 0.34 -4.13 4.57
N ALA A 20 0.48 -4.46 5.85
CA ALA A 20 0.50 -3.49 6.94
C ALA A 20 1.66 -2.49 6.80
N ALA A 21 2.87 -2.98 6.49
CA ALA A 21 4.03 -2.12 6.26
C ALA A 21 3.81 -1.16 5.09
N HIS A 22 3.20 -1.64 4.00
CA HIS A 22 2.94 -0.83 2.82
C HIS A 22 1.86 0.22 3.07
N ALA A 23 0.77 -0.17 3.73
CA ALA A 23 -0.29 0.74 4.13
C ALA A 23 0.24 1.88 5.00
N GLY A 24 1.02 1.56 6.04
CA GLY A 24 1.63 2.57 6.91
C GLY A 24 2.60 3.48 6.17
N CYS A 25 3.46 2.92 5.33
CA CYS A 25 4.42 3.68 4.54
C CYS A 25 3.73 4.63 3.54
N PHE A 26 2.67 4.18 2.89
CA PHE A 26 1.86 5.00 1.97
C PHE A 26 1.16 6.14 2.71
N THR A 27 0.48 5.87 3.84
CA THR A 27 -0.19 6.92 4.65
C THR A 27 0.80 8.00 5.09
N MET A 28 1.98 7.58 5.55
CA MET A 28 3.04 8.51 5.97
C MET A 28 3.53 9.37 4.80
N ALA A 29 3.81 8.75 3.65
CA ALA A 29 4.26 9.48 2.47
C ALA A 29 3.19 10.45 1.95
N LEU A 30 1.94 10.03 1.93
CA LEU A 30 0.82 10.88 1.53
C LEU A 30 0.66 12.08 2.48
N SER A 31 0.78 11.88 3.78
CA SER A 31 0.73 12.96 4.78
C SER A 31 1.81 14.03 4.53
N LEU A 32 3.04 13.60 4.21
CA LEU A 32 4.13 14.50 3.85
C LEU A 32 3.79 15.30 2.58
N ILE A 33 3.34 14.62 1.52
CA ILE A 33 3.03 15.25 0.23
C ILE A 33 1.86 16.23 0.34
N LEU A 34 0.83 15.89 1.14
CA LEU A 34 -0.27 16.81 1.45
C LEU A 34 0.26 18.06 2.16
N SER A 35 1.16 17.88 3.13
CA SER A 35 1.77 19.00 3.85
C SER A 35 2.57 19.92 2.92
N GLU A 36 3.33 19.36 1.96
CA GLU A 36 4.04 20.12 0.92
C GLU A 36 3.07 20.91 0.02
N ALA A 37 1.89 20.34 -0.25
CA ALA A 37 0.80 20.98 -0.98
C ALA A 37 -0.05 21.94 -0.12
N LYS A 38 0.32 22.18 1.15
CA LYS A 38 -0.42 23.00 2.13
C LYS A 38 -1.84 22.48 2.41
N LEU A 39 -2.03 21.17 2.30
CA LEU A 39 -3.27 20.46 2.64
C LEU A 39 -3.03 19.62 3.89
N THR A 40 -4.05 19.53 4.74
CA THR A 40 -4.01 18.70 5.95
C THR A 40 -5.16 17.72 5.90
N ALA A 41 -4.86 16.43 5.97
CA ALA A 41 -5.88 15.40 6.11
C ALA A 41 -6.37 15.31 7.56
N GLU A 42 -7.64 14.95 7.74
CA GLU A 42 -8.14 14.30 8.95
C GLU A 42 -7.44 12.93 9.13
N PRO A 43 -7.66 12.21 10.26
CA PRO A 43 -7.09 10.87 10.42
C PRO A 43 -7.34 9.99 9.20
N MET A 44 -6.25 9.45 8.66
CA MET A 44 -6.26 8.61 7.46
C MET A 44 -6.12 7.15 7.85
N GLU A 45 -6.95 6.30 7.28
CA GLU A 45 -6.84 4.85 7.40
C GLU A 45 -6.51 4.27 6.03
N THR A 46 -5.34 3.65 5.90
CA THR A 46 -4.99 2.87 4.71
C THR A 46 -5.01 1.40 5.07
N SER A 47 -5.66 0.59 4.23
CA SER A 47 -5.50 -0.85 4.22
C SER A 47 -4.82 -1.28 2.92
N ALA A 48 -4.12 -2.42 2.96
CA ALA A 48 -3.49 -3.01 1.80
C ALA A 48 -3.94 -4.46 1.66
N LYS A 49 -4.11 -4.90 0.42
CA LYS A 49 -4.37 -6.30 0.08
C LYS A 49 -3.27 -6.78 -0.85
N VAL A 50 -2.48 -7.74 -0.38
CA VAL A 50 -1.39 -8.34 -1.15
C VAL A 50 -1.92 -9.59 -1.86
N THR A 51 -1.71 -9.65 -3.17
CA THR A 51 -1.99 -10.83 -4.00
C THR A 51 -0.73 -11.66 -4.13
N LEU A 52 -0.81 -12.91 -3.68
CA LEU A 52 0.22 -13.93 -3.86
C LEU A 52 -0.26 -14.94 -4.88
N GLU A 53 0.50 -15.13 -5.94
CA GLU A 53 0.20 -16.08 -7.00
C GLU A 53 1.35 -17.07 -7.16
N GLN A 54 0.99 -18.27 -7.58
CA GLN A 54 1.98 -19.26 -7.97
C GLN A 54 2.49 -18.91 -9.37
N VAL A 55 3.81 -18.77 -9.49
CA VAL A 55 4.51 -18.50 -10.74
C VAL A 55 5.52 -19.60 -11.00
N GLU A 56 6.14 -19.62 -12.18
CA GLU A 56 7.21 -20.56 -12.47
C GLU A 56 8.35 -20.40 -11.43
N GLY A 57 8.66 -21.48 -10.71
CA GLY A 57 9.69 -21.48 -9.67
C GLY A 57 9.23 -21.11 -8.25
N GLY A 58 7.94 -20.85 -7.99
CA GLY A 58 7.44 -20.66 -6.62
C GLY A 58 6.20 -19.77 -6.49
N TYR A 59 6.19 -18.91 -5.47
CA TYR A 59 5.16 -17.89 -5.26
C TYR A 59 5.75 -16.49 -5.41
N ALA A 60 4.99 -15.57 -5.99
CA ALA A 60 5.37 -14.17 -6.11
C ALA A 60 4.23 -13.26 -5.63
N VAL A 61 4.61 -12.10 -5.11
CA VAL A 61 3.68 -10.99 -4.91
C VAL A 61 3.47 -10.30 -6.25
N THR A 62 2.28 -10.42 -6.83
CA THR A 62 1.99 -9.90 -8.17
C THR A 62 1.26 -8.57 -8.14
N ALA A 63 0.44 -8.34 -7.11
CA ALA A 63 -0.28 -7.07 -6.93
C ALA A 63 -0.40 -6.67 -5.46
N VAL A 64 -0.48 -5.37 -5.19
CA VAL A 64 -0.87 -4.82 -3.88
C VAL A 64 -1.93 -3.73 -4.07
N HIS A 65 -3.15 -4.01 -3.68
CA HIS A 65 -4.22 -3.00 -3.73
C HIS A 65 -4.23 -2.18 -2.44
N LEU A 66 -4.18 -0.85 -2.54
CA LEU A 66 -4.26 0.05 -1.41
C LEU A 66 -5.65 0.68 -1.37
N THR A 67 -6.29 0.66 -0.22
CA THR A 67 -7.56 1.36 0.02
C THR A 67 -7.31 2.41 1.09
N LEU A 68 -7.54 3.67 0.74
CA LEU A 68 -7.43 4.81 1.63
C LEU A 68 -8.83 5.33 1.97
N LYS A 69 -9.09 5.46 3.26
CA LYS A 69 -10.17 6.29 3.80
C LYS A 69 -9.54 7.53 4.38
N ALA A 70 -9.86 8.67 3.79
CA ALA A 70 -9.31 9.95 4.20
C ALA A 70 -10.29 11.06 3.86
N LYS A 71 -10.40 12.02 4.76
CA LYS A 71 -11.07 13.28 4.50
C LYS A 71 -10.03 14.38 4.45
N ILE A 72 -9.95 15.06 3.31
CA ILE A 72 -8.94 16.09 3.04
C ILE A 72 -9.66 17.38 2.67
N PRO A 73 -9.97 18.24 3.64
CA PRO A 73 -10.62 19.52 3.37
C PRO A 73 -9.81 20.36 2.38
N GLY A 74 -10.47 20.88 1.35
CA GLY A 74 -9.85 21.74 0.34
C GLY A 74 -9.12 21.01 -0.79
N ALA A 75 -9.09 19.68 -0.81
CA ALA A 75 -8.64 18.91 -1.96
C ALA A 75 -9.84 18.53 -2.86
N ASP A 76 -9.68 18.68 -4.18
CA ASP A 76 -10.56 18.06 -5.15
C ASP A 76 -10.04 16.66 -5.54
N GLN A 77 -10.87 15.89 -6.25
CA GLN A 77 -10.54 14.52 -6.65
C GLN A 77 -9.26 14.47 -7.53
N ALA A 78 -9.10 15.43 -8.44
CA ALA A 78 -7.94 15.49 -9.34
C ALA A 78 -6.63 15.77 -8.58
N THR A 79 -6.66 16.70 -7.62
CA THR A 79 -5.53 16.98 -6.74
C THR A 79 -5.20 15.76 -5.90
N PHE A 80 -6.21 15.11 -5.33
CA PHE A 80 -6.01 13.89 -4.58
C PHE A 80 -5.35 12.78 -5.41
N GLU A 81 -5.84 12.50 -6.62
CA GLU A 81 -5.28 11.48 -7.51
C GLU A 81 -3.82 11.76 -7.88
N LYS A 82 -3.50 13.03 -8.12
CA LYS A 82 -2.12 13.45 -8.38
C LYS A 82 -1.22 13.22 -7.16
N LEU A 83 -1.62 13.72 -5.99
CA LEU A 83 -0.80 13.62 -4.77
C LEU A 83 -0.65 12.17 -4.29
N SER A 84 -1.73 11.38 -4.37
CA SER A 84 -1.69 9.95 -4.05
C SER A 84 -0.84 9.15 -5.03
N SER A 85 -0.81 9.51 -6.32
CA SER A 85 0.10 8.90 -7.30
C SER A 85 1.57 9.21 -7.01
N VAL A 86 1.87 10.45 -6.58
CA VAL A 86 3.22 10.83 -6.12
C VAL A 86 3.60 10.04 -4.87
N ALA A 87 2.68 9.90 -3.90
CA ALA A 87 2.92 9.13 -2.67
C ALA A 87 3.17 7.65 -2.98
N LYS A 88 2.36 7.08 -3.87
CA LYS A 88 2.47 5.72 -4.37
C LYS A 88 3.84 5.47 -5.00
N ALA A 89 4.34 6.36 -5.86
CA ALA A 89 5.65 6.18 -6.49
C ALA A 89 6.82 6.51 -5.55
N GLY A 90 6.58 7.38 -4.56
CA GLY A 90 7.59 7.92 -3.67
C GLY A 90 7.91 7.06 -2.45
N CYS A 91 6.92 6.32 -1.91
CA CYS A 91 7.09 5.65 -0.63
C CYS A 91 8.12 4.49 -0.71
N PRO A 92 9.02 4.34 0.28
CA PRO A 92 10.07 3.32 0.25
C PRO A 92 9.58 1.89 -0.02
N VAL A 93 8.44 1.50 0.54
CA VAL A 93 7.88 0.16 0.35
C VAL A 93 7.37 -0.04 -1.08
N SER A 94 6.72 0.97 -1.67
CA SER A 94 6.34 0.90 -3.09
C SER A 94 7.54 0.80 -4.02
N LYS A 95 8.65 1.49 -3.72
CA LYS A 95 9.87 1.40 -4.53
C LYS A 95 10.51 0.01 -4.47
N LEU A 96 10.31 -0.71 -3.36
CA LEU A 96 10.80 -2.07 -3.17
C LEU A 96 9.91 -3.10 -3.87
N LEU A 97 8.59 -2.91 -3.85
CA LEU A 97 7.63 -3.83 -4.42
C LEU A 97 7.53 -3.64 -5.94
N LYS A 98 7.79 -4.71 -6.69
CA LYS A 98 7.61 -4.75 -8.16
C LYS A 98 6.16 -5.04 -8.59
N ALA A 99 5.24 -5.03 -7.64
CA ALA A 99 3.85 -5.41 -7.84
C ALA A 99 3.04 -4.21 -8.35
N ASP A 100 1.94 -4.49 -9.06
CA ASP A 100 1.01 -3.44 -9.45
C ASP A 100 0.28 -2.90 -8.22
N ILE A 101 0.41 -1.59 -8.01
CA ILE A 101 -0.16 -0.90 -6.86
C ILE A 101 -1.31 -0.03 -7.35
N THR A 102 -2.47 -0.05 -6.69
CA THR A 102 -3.58 0.85 -7.03
C THR A 102 -4.21 1.40 -5.76
N PRO A 103 -4.14 2.72 -5.50
CA PRO A 103 -4.83 3.36 -4.40
C PRO A 103 -6.29 3.69 -4.77
N THR A 104 -7.21 3.42 -3.85
CA THR A 104 -8.63 3.81 -3.98
C THR A 104 -9.02 4.71 -2.81
N LEU A 105 -9.70 5.83 -3.08
CA LEU A 105 -10.28 6.69 -2.04
C LEU A 105 -11.72 6.29 -1.74
N ILE A 106 -12.03 6.11 -0.46
CA ILE A 106 -13.40 5.96 0.04
C ILE A 106 -13.59 7.06 1.09
N THR A 107 -14.15 8.20 0.66
CA THR A 107 -14.34 9.43 1.46
C THR A 107 -15.26 9.22 2.64
#